data_AF-A0A497DU51-F1
#
_entry.id   AF-A0A497DU51-F1
#
_cell.length_a   1.000
_cell.length_b   1.000
_cell.length_c   1.000
_cell.angle_alpha   90.00
_cell.angle_beta   90.00
_cell.angle_gamma   90.00
#
_symmetry.space_group_name_H-M   'P 1'
#
loop_
_entity.id
_entity.type
_entity.pdbx_description
1 polymer ?
#
loop_
_entity_poly.entity_id
_entity_poly.type
_entity_poly.pdbx_seq_one_letter_code
_entity_poly.pdbx_strand_id
1 'polypeptide(L)'
;GTQPANLQGIWNEDMNPAWDSKYTTNINTEMNYWPAEVGNLSECAEPLFQMIEELADQGRDVAREHYGARGWVFHQNTDIWRVAAPMDGPDWGTFTTGGAWLCTHLWEHYLFTEDKEFLAHYYPIMKENVIFFLDFLVEHPRYGWLVTNPSTSPENFPGRADNIPFYDEVTGWMSPGTTICAGSTIDMQILRDLFTYVAEAAKILNVDHDFRQKVLSTRDRLAPMQIGQRGDLQEWLEDWPQKESSHRHISNLYGLFPGNQISARRTPKLAEAAKIVLEQRGLRGNGWSSAWKMACWARLYQPEKALENFVYAIKNYTFDNLFSICSKALQVDGSFGVAAAIMEMLLQSHEGEINLLPSLPSEWSNGFVRGIKARGGFELDIYWEKNCLKEATITSNLGKKCRVRTATPVQVFWGNKIIPVEEEEGVVSFETSKGEKYKLVAESATTS
;
A
#
# COMPACT_ATOMS: atom_id res chain seq x y z
N GLY A 1 -16.31 -4.98 17.18
CA GLY A 1 -15.21 -4.28 17.86
C GLY A 1 -15.54 -2.80 17.95
N THR A 2 -14.57 -1.93 18.21
CA THR A 2 -14.73 -0.46 18.22
C THR A 2 -14.93 0.10 16.80
N GLN A 3 -14.90 1.42 16.62
CA GLN A 3 -14.72 2.06 15.30
C GLN A 3 -13.25 1.93 14.83
N PRO A 4 -12.96 2.04 13.52
CA PRO A 4 -11.60 2.11 13.03
C PRO A 4 -10.90 3.41 13.49
N ALA A 5 -9.56 3.39 13.47
CA ALA A 5 -8.73 4.55 13.79
C ALA A 5 -8.92 5.63 12.73
N ASN A 6 -9.39 6.81 13.14
CA ASN A 6 -9.54 7.97 12.27
C ASN A 6 -8.19 8.72 12.12
N LEU A 7 -8.20 9.92 11.51
CA LEU A 7 -6.98 10.74 11.36
C LEU A 7 -6.22 10.98 12.67
N GLN A 8 -6.88 10.93 13.83
CA GLN A 8 -6.28 11.12 15.15
C GLN A 8 -6.39 9.86 16.04
N GLY A 9 -6.65 8.71 15.45
CA GLY A 9 -6.88 7.45 16.15
C GLY A 9 -8.21 7.48 16.91
N ILE A 10 -8.15 7.94 18.16
CA ILE A 10 -9.30 8.22 19.04
C ILE A 10 -9.08 9.48 19.90
N TRP A 11 -7.97 10.22 19.70
CA TRP A 11 -7.52 11.30 20.59
C TRP A 11 -7.76 12.65 19.96
N ASN A 12 -8.80 13.34 20.41
CA ASN A 12 -9.14 14.68 19.95
C ASN A 12 -9.72 15.51 21.11
N GLU A 13 -9.24 16.75 21.26
CA GLU A 13 -9.79 17.71 22.23
C GLU A 13 -10.64 18.81 21.57
N ASP A 14 -10.58 18.95 20.25
CA ASP A 14 -11.21 20.03 19.50
C ASP A 14 -12.65 19.67 19.08
N MET A 15 -13.57 20.62 19.19
CA MET A 15 -14.93 20.46 18.64
C MET A 15 -14.98 20.55 17.11
N ASN A 16 -13.96 21.16 16.50
CA ASN A 16 -13.80 21.29 15.05
C ASN A 16 -12.34 20.97 14.67
N PRO A 17 -11.95 19.68 14.76
CA PRO A 17 -10.57 19.27 14.52
C PRO A 17 -10.16 19.47 13.06
N ALA A 18 -8.85 19.52 12.81
CA ALA A 18 -8.32 19.60 11.46
C ALA A 18 -8.83 18.43 10.60
N TRP A 19 -9.42 18.75 9.44
CA TRP A 19 -10.06 17.79 8.53
C TRP A 19 -11.08 16.89 9.22
N ASP A 20 -11.82 17.44 10.19
CA ASP A 20 -12.88 16.79 10.96
C ASP A 20 -12.45 15.52 11.72
N SER A 21 -11.14 15.25 11.84
CA SER A 21 -10.64 13.98 12.40
C SER A 21 -11.35 12.76 11.77
N LYS A 22 -11.60 12.85 10.45
CA LYS A 22 -12.39 11.88 9.67
C LYS A 22 -11.61 10.64 9.25
N TYR A 23 -12.19 9.85 8.36
CA TYR A 23 -11.52 8.77 7.64
C TYR A 23 -11.18 9.24 6.23
N THR A 24 -9.93 9.65 6.01
CA THR A 24 -9.42 10.04 4.69
C THR A 24 -8.76 8.84 4.02
N THR A 25 -9.20 8.48 2.81
CA THR A 25 -8.93 7.22 2.12
C THR A 25 -8.28 7.41 0.76
N ASN A 26 -7.45 8.44 0.67
CA ASN A 26 -6.50 8.63 -0.42
C ASN A 26 -5.04 8.47 0.06
N ILE A 27 -4.85 7.96 1.29
CA ILE A 27 -3.60 7.50 1.90
C ILE A 27 -3.77 7.21 3.42
N ASN A 28 -4.44 8.10 4.16
CA ASN A 28 -4.29 8.18 5.63
C ASN A 28 -4.88 6.97 6.36
N THR A 29 -6.13 6.63 6.06
CA THR A 29 -6.82 5.51 6.69
C THR A 29 -6.14 4.20 6.30
N GLU A 30 -5.71 4.04 5.05
CA GLU A 30 -4.94 2.88 4.62
C GLU A 30 -3.63 2.78 5.40
N MET A 31 -2.92 3.89 5.57
CA MET A 31 -1.68 3.96 6.32
C MET A 31 -1.83 3.57 7.80
N ASN A 32 -2.95 3.90 8.43
CA ASN A 32 -3.25 3.49 9.80
C ASN A 32 -3.18 1.96 9.98
N TYR A 33 -3.48 1.19 8.92
CA TYR A 33 -3.61 -0.26 8.95
C TYR A 33 -2.47 -1.02 8.25
N TRP A 34 -1.52 -0.34 7.61
CA TRP A 34 -0.30 -0.98 7.10
C TRP A 34 0.45 -1.83 8.12
N PRO A 35 0.59 -1.42 9.41
CA PRO A 35 1.32 -2.25 10.37
C PRO A 35 0.50 -3.42 10.92
N ALA A 36 -0.81 -3.50 10.67
CA ALA A 36 -1.69 -4.44 11.38
C ALA A 36 -1.27 -5.90 11.18
N GLU A 37 -1.12 -6.34 9.92
CA GLU A 37 -0.80 -7.73 9.64
C GLU A 37 0.65 -8.07 9.97
N VAL A 38 1.60 -7.33 9.39
CA VAL A 38 3.04 -7.55 9.58
C VAL A 38 3.47 -7.38 11.05
N GLY A 39 2.79 -6.51 11.79
CA GLY A 39 3.02 -6.24 13.21
C GLY A 39 2.36 -7.22 14.17
N ASN A 40 1.69 -8.27 13.66
CA ASN A 40 1.01 -9.28 14.47
C ASN A 40 -0.13 -8.70 15.34
N LEU A 41 -0.95 -7.86 14.70
CA LEU A 41 -2.11 -7.18 15.27
C LEU A 41 -3.33 -7.33 14.33
N SER A 42 -3.48 -8.50 13.69
CA SER A 42 -4.53 -8.74 12.68
C SER A 42 -5.94 -8.46 13.21
N GLU A 43 -6.20 -8.72 14.49
CA GLU A 43 -7.48 -8.42 15.14
C GLU A 43 -7.79 -6.92 15.18
N CYS A 44 -6.77 -6.06 15.18
CA CYS A 44 -6.95 -4.61 15.18
C CYS A 44 -7.48 -4.10 13.83
N ALA A 45 -7.39 -4.88 12.75
CA ALA A 45 -7.92 -4.52 11.43
C ALA A 45 -9.42 -4.81 11.27
N GLU A 46 -10.04 -5.60 12.16
CA GLU A 46 -11.47 -5.95 12.09
C GLU A 46 -12.40 -4.72 11.96
N PRO A 47 -12.21 -3.61 12.71
CA PRO A 47 -13.03 -2.41 12.54
C PRO A 47 -12.94 -1.76 11.15
N LEU A 48 -11.79 -1.89 10.46
CA LEU A 48 -11.64 -1.42 9.09
C LEU A 48 -12.49 -2.26 8.14
N PHE A 49 -12.46 -3.59 8.30
CA PHE A 49 -13.20 -4.51 7.44
C PHE A 49 -14.71 -4.30 7.56
N GLN A 50 -15.19 -4.08 8.79
CA GLN A 50 -16.57 -3.70 9.04
C GLN A 50 -16.93 -2.36 8.37
N MET A 51 -16.08 -1.34 8.50
CA MET A 51 -16.31 -0.05 7.82
C MET A 51 -16.39 -0.20 6.30
N ILE A 52 -15.58 -1.07 5.69
CA ILE A 52 -15.63 -1.32 4.24
C ILE A 52 -16.98 -1.92 3.82
N GLU A 53 -17.50 -2.88 4.59
CA GLU A 53 -18.81 -3.48 4.32
C GLU A 53 -19.95 -2.46 4.48
N GLU A 54 -19.89 -1.61 5.51
CA GLU A 54 -20.88 -0.55 5.76
C GLU A 54 -20.81 0.54 4.68
N LEU A 55 -19.62 0.93 4.24
CA LEU A 55 -19.42 1.87 3.13
C LEU A 55 -19.96 1.33 1.82
N ALA A 56 -19.84 0.02 1.57
CA ALA A 56 -20.37 -0.58 0.36
C ALA A 56 -21.90 -0.40 0.28
N ASP A 57 -22.63 -0.36 1.40
CA ASP A 57 -24.07 -0.11 1.38
C ASP A 57 -24.42 1.28 0.85
N GLN A 58 -23.88 2.34 1.46
CA GLN A 58 -24.06 3.71 0.97
C GLN A 58 -23.44 3.92 -0.43
N GLY A 59 -22.32 3.26 -0.71
CA GLY A 59 -21.63 3.34 -1.99
C GLY A 59 -22.43 2.77 -3.16
N ARG A 60 -23.36 1.83 -2.92
CA ARG A 60 -24.30 1.33 -3.96
C ARG A 60 -25.27 2.40 -4.41
N ASP A 61 -25.80 3.19 -3.46
CA ASP A 61 -26.70 4.30 -3.78
C ASP A 61 -25.95 5.39 -4.56
N VAL A 62 -24.73 5.73 -4.15
CA VAL A 62 -23.88 6.69 -4.87
C VAL A 62 -23.55 6.19 -6.28
N ALA A 63 -23.15 4.93 -6.44
CA ALA A 63 -22.88 4.33 -7.76
C ALA A 63 -24.09 4.44 -8.70
N ARG A 64 -25.28 4.10 -8.20
CA ARG A 64 -26.53 4.18 -8.96
C ARG A 64 -26.91 5.62 -9.30
N GLU A 65 -26.89 6.52 -8.33
CA GLU A 65 -27.49 7.84 -8.47
C GLU A 65 -26.56 8.86 -9.13
N HIS A 66 -25.26 8.80 -8.85
CA HIS A 66 -24.29 9.76 -9.40
C HIS A 66 -23.70 9.30 -10.73
N TYR A 67 -23.55 7.97 -10.91
CA TYR A 67 -22.84 7.41 -12.06
C TYR A 67 -23.73 6.53 -12.96
N GLY A 68 -24.94 6.18 -12.54
CA GLY A 68 -25.78 5.23 -13.28
C GLY A 68 -25.13 3.84 -13.40
N ALA A 69 -24.20 3.52 -12.50
CA ALA A 69 -23.37 2.32 -12.53
C ALA A 69 -23.88 1.27 -11.54
N ARG A 70 -23.55 0.00 -11.80
CA ARG A 70 -23.74 -1.09 -10.81
C ARG A 70 -22.62 -1.07 -9.78
N GLY A 71 -22.69 -1.99 -8.80
CA GLY A 71 -21.66 -2.14 -7.79
C GLY A 71 -21.71 -1.01 -6.75
N TRP A 72 -20.57 -0.69 -6.16
CA TRP A 72 -20.45 0.41 -5.20
C TRP A 72 -19.16 1.20 -5.43
N VAL A 73 -19.19 2.48 -5.09
CA VAL A 73 -18.06 3.39 -5.17
C VAL A 73 -17.88 4.12 -3.85
N PHE A 74 -16.63 4.44 -3.53
CA PHE A 74 -16.30 5.32 -2.42
C PHE A 74 -15.10 6.19 -2.79
N HIS A 75 -15.18 7.45 -2.36
CA HIS A 75 -14.23 8.50 -2.72
C HIS A 75 -13.13 8.64 -1.66
N GLN A 76 -12.70 9.86 -1.35
CA GLN A 76 -11.55 10.15 -0.49
C GLN A 76 -11.85 10.35 0.99
N ASN A 77 -13.10 10.60 1.39
CA ASN A 77 -13.44 10.96 2.77
C ASN A 77 -14.77 10.34 3.21
N THR A 78 -14.79 9.79 4.43
CA THR A 78 -16.01 9.40 5.13
C THR A 78 -15.93 9.76 6.62
N ASP A 79 -17.01 9.50 7.34
CA ASP A 79 -17.15 9.74 8.76
C ASP A 79 -17.89 8.58 9.46
N ILE A 80 -18.33 8.80 10.69
CA ILE A 80 -19.07 7.81 11.48
C ILE A 80 -20.40 7.37 10.81
N TRP A 81 -20.95 8.20 9.91
CA TRP A 81 -22.20 7.95 9.20
C TRP A 81 -22.03 7.23 7.86
N ARG A 82 -20.78 6.90 7.49
CA ARG A 82 -20.46 6.13 6.27
C ARG A 82 -20.89 6.82 4.99
N VAL A 83 -20.86 8.15 4.96
CA VAL A 83 -21.11 8.91 3.74
C VAL A 83 -20.10 8.50 2.67
N ALA A 84 -20.59 8.07 1.51
CA ALA A 84 -19.76 7.59 0.41
C ALA A 84 -19.64 8.58 -0.77
N ALA A 85 -20.47 9.63 -0.77
CA ALA A 85 -20.48 10.69 -1.77
C ALA A 85 -19.18 11.52 -1.73
N PRO A 86 -18.76 12.12 -2.86
CA PRO A 86 -17.55 12.93 -2.90
C PRO A 86 -17.66 14.16 -1.98
N MET A 87 -16.62 14.43 -1.18
CA MET A 87 -16.58 15.56 -0.23
C MET A 87 -15.63 16.68 -0.67
N ASP A 88 -15.78 17.85 -0.04
CA ASP A 88 -14.90 19.03 -0.03
C ASP A 88 -14.74 19.81 -1.35
N GLY A 89 -14.78 19.16 -2.52
CA GLY A 89 -14.65 19.82 -3.81
C GLY A 89 -13.91 18.96 -4.84
N PRO A 90 -13.80 19.43 -6.10
CA PRO A 90 -13.25 18.63 -7.19
C PRO A 90 -11.79 18.25 -7.02
N ASP A 91 -11.01 19.03 -6.26
CA ASP A 91 -9.58 18.77 -6.07
C ASP A 91 -9.31 17.49 -5.25
N TRP A 92 -10.28 17.07 -4.43
CA TRP A 92 -10.23 15.92 -3.53
C TRP A 92 -11.30 14.86 -3.86
N GLY A 93 -12.54 15.33 -4.04
CA GLY A 93 -13.78 14.59 -4.24
C GLY A 93 -13.78 13.63 -5.44
N THR A 94 -12.95 13.89 -6.43
CA THR A 94 -12.93 13.14 -7.69
C THR A 94 -12.07 11.87 -7.64
N PHE A 95 -11.45 11.56 -6.49
CA PHE A 95 -10.70 10.32 -6.28
C PHE A 95 -11.65 9.15 -6.05
N THR A 96 -12.12 8.52 -7.14
CA THR A 96 -13.14 7.45 -7.12
C THR A 96 -12.62 6.09 -6.66
N THR A 97 -11.30 5.94 -6.46
CA THR A 97 -10.65 4.66 -6.16
C THR A 97 -10.42 4.41 -4.68
N GLY A 98 -10.93 5.24 -3.76
CA GLY A 98 -10.79 5.03 -2.31
C GLY A 98 -11.38 3.71 -1.84
N GLY A 99 -12.59 3.36 -2.28
CA GLY A 99 -13.19 2.05 -1.99
C GLY A 99 -12.38 0.86 -2.54
N ALA A 100 -11.75 1.04 -3.71
CA ALA A 100 -10.89 0.04 -4.32
C ALA A 100 -9.59 -0.17 -3.53
N TRP A 101 -8.98 0.92 -3.03
CA TRP A 101 -7.80 0.84 -2.18
C TRP A 101 -8.13 0.18 -0.84
N LEU A 102 -9.23 0.56 -0.19
CA LEU A 102 -9.67 -0.11 1.03
C LEU A 102 -9.86 -1.63 0.82
N CYS A 103 -10.42 -2.06 -0.32
CA CYS A 103 -10.55 -3.48 -0.65
C CYS A 103 -9.21 -4.23 -0.70
N THR A 104 -8.07 -3.55 -0.92
CA THR A 104 -6.77 -4.22 -0.89
C THR A 104 -6.39 -4.67 0.52
N HIS A 105 -6.92 -4.05 1.58
CA HIS A 105 -6.72 -4.53 2.95
C HIS A 105 -7.44 -5.86 3.23
N LEU A 106 -8.60 -6.09 2.61
CA LEU A 106 -9.29 -7.40 2.69
C LEU A 106 -8.45 -8.50 2.05
N TRP A 107 -7.85 -8.20 0.89
CA TRP A 107 -6.94 -9.13 0.24
C TRP A 107 -5.66 -9.37 1.03
N GLU A 108 -5.05 -8.31 1.57
CA GLU A 108 -3.85 -8.43 2.41
C GLU A 108 -4.12 -9.29 3.64
N HIS A 109 -5.24 -9.09 4.35
CA HIS A 109 -5.62 -9.95 5.47
C HIS A 109 -5.63 -11.43 5.06
N TYR A 110 -6.28 -11.76 3.93
CA TYR A 110 -6.25 -13.11 3.38
C TYR A 110 -4.83 -13.59 3.03
N LEU A 111 -3.96 -12.75 2.48
CA LEU A 111 -2.57 -13.15 2.18
C LEU A 111 -1.78 -13.51 3.45
N PHE A 112 -2.08 -12.89 4.60
CA PHE A 112 -1.42 -13.19 5.86
C PHE A 112 -2.03 -14.39 6.61
N THR A 113 -3.35 -14.59 6.52
CA THR A 113 -4.05 -15.64 7.28
C THR A 113 -4.39 -16.89 6.47
N GLU A 114 -4.52 -16.75 5.15
CA GLU A 114 -5.18 -17.68 4.22
C GLU A 114 -6.55 -18.19 4.71
N ASP A 115 -7.27 -17.38 5.47
CA ASP A 115 -8.62 -17.72 5.95
C ASP A 115 -9.63 -17.67 4.78
N LYS A 116 -10.07 -18.84 4.34
CA LYS A 116 -11.03 -18.99 3.24
C LYS A 116 -12.45 -18.58 3.63
N GLU A 117 -12.82 -18.67 4.90
CA GLU A 117 -14.13 -18.22 5.37
C GLU A 117 -14.20 -16.70 5.36
N PHE A 118 -13.14 -16.04 5.83
CA PHE A 118 -12.96 -14.59 5.69
C PHE A 118 -13.02 -14.16 4.21
N LEU A 119 -12.25 -14.83 3.34
CA LEU A 119 -12.22 -14.51 1.91
C LEU A 119 -13.60 -14.71 1.26
N ALA A 120 -14.31 -15.79 1.60
CA ALA A 120 -15.65 -16.05 1.08
C ALA A 120 -16.66 -14.98 1.52
N HIS A 121 -16.54 -14.49 2.76
CA HIS A 121 -17.40 -13.44 3.30
C HIS A 121 -17.19 -12.09 2.60
N TYR A 122 -15.93 -11.68 2.37
CA TYR A 122 -15.60 -10.37 1.79
C TYR A 122 -15.48 -10.35 0.26
N TYR A 123 -15.36 -11.51 -0.39
CA TYR A 123 -15.29 -11.61 -1.84
C TYR A 123 -16.44 -10.88 -2.58
N PRO A 124 -17.73 -10.99 -2.16
CA PRO A 124 -18.82 -10.24 -2.76
C PRO A 124 -18.61 -8.72 -2.74
N ILE A 125 -18.06 -8.17 -1.64
CA ILE A 125 -17.79 -6.73 -1.51
C ILE A 125 -16.72 -6.27 -2.50
N MET A 126 -15.61 -7.01 -2.60
CA MET A 126 -14.56 -6.73 -3.58
C MET A 126 -15.07 -6.88 -5.03
N LYS A 127 -15.87 -7.92 -5.29
CA LYS A 127 -16.49 -8.18 -6.60
C LYS A 127 -17.40 -7.04 -7.03
N GLU A 128 -18.26 -6.54 -6.14
CA GLU A 128 -19.15 -5.41 -6.44
C GLU A 128 -18.38 -4.11 -6.72
N ASN A 129 -17.25 -3.87 -6.04
CA ASN A 129 -16.39 -2.74 -6.36
C ASN A 129 -15.80 -2.86 -7.78
N VAL A 130 -15.37 -4.05 -8.19
CA VAL A 130 -14.96 -4.31 -9.59
C VAL A 130 -16.12 -4.08 -10.56
N ILE A 131 -17.34 -4.49 -10.22
CA ILE A 131 -18.52 -4.25 -11.06
C ILE A 131 -18.74 -2.76 -11.32
N PHE A 132 -18.54 -1.89 -10.33
CA PHE A 132 -18.59 -0.44 -10.53
C PHE A 132 -17.58 0.00 -11.60
N PHE A 133 -16.32 -0.40 -11.47
CA PHE A 133 -15.29 -0.02 -12.45
C PHE A 133 -15.50 -0.63 -13.83
N LEU A 134 -16.14 -1.79 -13.95
CA LEU A 134 -16.55 -2.34 -15.26
C LEU A 134 -17.58 -1.46 -15.98
N ASP A 135 -18.36 -0.66 -15.26
CA ASP A 135 -19.34 0.29 -15.82
C ASP A 135 -18.78 1.72 -15.92
N PHE A 136 -17.82 2.08 -15.06
CA PHE A 136 -17.24 3.42 -14.98
C PHE A 136 -16.07 3.64 -15.95
N LEU A 137 -15.29 2.60 -16.26
CA LEU A 137 -14.14 2.71 -17.17
C LEU A 137 -14.58 3.06 -18.59
N VAL A 138 -13.91 4.05 -19.19
CA VAL A 138 -14.13 4.46 -20.57
C VAL A 138 -12.87 4.29 -21.42
N GLU A 139 -13.05 4.10 -22.72
CA GLU A 139 -11.93 4.02 -23.65
C GLU A 139 -11.35 5.41 -23.94
N HIS A 140 -10.05 5.58 -23.70
CA HIS A 140 -9.37 6.84 -23.95
C HIS A 140 -9.30 7.11 -25.47
N PRO A 141 -9.82 8.24 -25.97
CA PRO A 141 -10.05 8.46 -27.40
C PRO A 141 -8.77 8.46 -28.25
N ARG A 142 -7.61 8.76 -27.64
CA ARG A 142 -6.31 8.77 -28.31
C ARG A 142 -5.56 7.44 -28.24
N TYR A 143 -5.69 6.72 -27.13
CA TYR A 143 -4.79 5.60 -26.81
C TYR A 143 -5.47 4.24 -26.86
N GLY A 144 -6.81 4.18 -26.82
CA GLY A 144 -7.58 2.94 -26.81
C GLY A 144 -7.53 2.16 -25.49
N TRP A 145 -6.78 2.64 -24.50
CA TRP A 145 -6.76 2.07 -23.15
C TRP A 145 -8.03 2.41 -22.39
N LEU A 146 -8.41 1.54 -21.45
CA LEU A 146 -9.44 1.84 -20.47
C LEU A 146 -8.86 2.72 -19.36
N VAL A 147 -9.58 3.80 -19.03
CA VAL A 147 -9.17 4.79 -18.03
C VAL A 147 -10.36 5.20 -17.16
N THR A 148 -10.07 5.63 -15.93
CA THR A 148 -11.02 6.36 -15.08
C THR A 148 -11.19 7.79 -15.62
N ASN A 149 -12.43 8.28 -15.69
CA ASN A 149 -12.70 9.64 -16.13
C ASN A 149 -14.05 10.14 -15.56
N PRO A 150 -14.08 11.14 -14.67
CA PRO A 150 -12.92 11.89 -14.16
C PRO A 150 -12.02 11.05 -13.25
N SER A 151 -10.77 11.48 -13.12
CA SER A 151 -9.71 10.90 -12.28
C SER A 151 -8.87 12.01 -11.67
N THR A 152 -8.15 11.73 -10.58
CA THR A 152 -7.13 12.61 -10.01
C THR A 152 -5.91 11.85 -9.54
N SER A 153 -4.78 12.53 -9.43
CA SER A 153 -3.66 12.08 -8.61
C SER A 153 -3.70 12.88 -7.32
N PRO A 154 -4.17 12.32 -6.18
CA PRO A 154 -4.26 13.03 -4.92
C PRO A 154 -2.90 13.63 -4.54
N GLU A 155 -2.77 14.90 -4.20
CA GLU A 155 -3.68 16.02 -4.47
C GLU A 155 -2.93 17.03 -5.34
N ASN A 156 -2.31 16.51 -6.39
CA ASN A 156 -1.30 17.21 -7.17
C ASN A 156 -1.91 17.87 -8.41
N PHE A 157 -1.39 19.04 -8.76
CA PHE A 157 -1.86 19.81 -9.91
C PHE A 157 -0.95 19.59 -11.12
N PRO A 158 -1.48 19.09 -12.25
CA PRO A 158 -0.75 19.03 -13.51
C PRO A 158 -0.24 20.41 -13.95
N GLY A 159 1.05 20.51 -14.25
CA GLY A 159 1.75 21.71 -14.72
C GLY A 159 1.58 21.96 -16.22
N ARG A 160 0.37 21.84 -16.76
CA ARG A 160 0.07 22.15 -18.17
C ARG A 160 -0.36 23.61 -18.36
N ALA A 161 -0.08 24.18 -19.53
CA ALA A 161 -0.23 25.63 -19.78
C ALA A 161 -1.67 26.15 -19.70
N ASP A 162 -2.65 25.30 -20.02
CA ASP A 162 -4.09 25.58 -19.94
C ASP A 162 -4.65 25.38 -18.53
N ASN A 163 -3.91 24.72 -17.63
CA ASN A 163 -4.31 24.54 -16.24
C ASN A 163 -3.93 25.81 -15.46
N ILE A 164 -4.77 26.84 -15.54
CA ILE A 164 -4.56 28.13 -14.88
C ILE A 164 -5.35 28.24 -13.56
N PRO A 165 -4.93 29.11 -12.61
CA PRO A 165 -5.69 29.34 -11.38
C PRO A 165 -7.12 29.82 -11.64
N PHE A 166 -8.06 29.39 -10.79
CA PHE A 166 -9.46 29.83 -10.85
C PHE A 166 -10.06 29.94 -9.43
N TYR A 167 -11.10 30.76 -9.28
CA TYR A 167 -11.86 30.83 -8.03
C TYR A 167 -12.83 29.66 -7.96
N ASP A 168 -12.63 28.77 -6.99
CA ASP A 168 -13.52 27.65 -6.77
C ASP A 168 -14.66 28.07 -5.83
N GLU A 169 -15.88 28.11 -6.36
CA GLU A 169 -17.08 28.52 -5.60
C GLU A 169 -17.46 27.50 -4.52
N VAL A 170 -17.08 26.23 -4.67
CA VAL A 170 -17.38 25.17 -3.69
C VAL A 170 -16.55 25.36 -2.43
N THR A 171 -15.28 25.70 -2.60
CA THR A 171 -14.31 25.78 -1.51
C THR A 171 -14.02 27.21 -1.06
N GLY A 172 -14.40 28.21 -1.86
CA GLY A 172 -14.31 29.64 -1.55
C GLY A 172 -12.89 30.24 -1.63
N TRP A 173 -11.94 29.57 -2.29
CA TRP A 173 -10.55 30.04 -2.44
C TRP A 173 -10.07 29.98 -3.90
N MET A 174 -8.94 30.63 -4.16
CA MET A 174 -8.28 30.61 -5.47
C MET A 174 -7.48 29.31 -5.62
N SER A 175 -8.02 28.33 -6.33
CA SER A 175 -7.32 27.07 -6.59
C SER A 175 -6.18 27.30 -7.59
N PRO A 176 -5.00 26.65 -7.43
CA PRO A 176 -3.88 26.77 -8.37
C PRO A 176 -4.22 26.33 -9.79
N GLY A 177 -5.25 25.50 -9.96
CA GLY A 177 -5.79 24.96 -11.19
C GLY A 177 -6.65 23.75 -10.88
N THR A 178 -6.94 22.88 -11.84
CA THR A 178 -7.65 21.62 -11.58
C THR A 178 -6.68 20.47 -11.35
N THR A 179 -7.02 19.55 -10.44
CA THR A 179 -6.36 18.24 -10.31
C THR A 179 -6.93 17.19 -11.28
N ILE A 180 -8.09 17.47 -11.90
CA ILE A 180 -8.85 16.52 -12.73
C ILE A 180 -8.07 16.15 -14.00
N CYS A 181 -8.01 14.85 -14.24
CA CYS A 181 -7.40 14.20 -15.40
C CYS A 181 -8.22 12.96 -15.81
N ALA A 182 -7.72 12.21 -16.79
CA ALA A 182 -8.19 10.88 -17.11
C ALA A 182 -7.07 9.87 -16.86
N GLY A 183 -7.38 8.76 -16.19
CA GLY A 183 -6.46 7.65 -15.98
C GLY A 183 -5.17 8.03 -15.27
N SER A 184 -5.25 8.68 -14.10
CA SER A 184 -4.07 8.90 -13.26
C SER A 184 -3.36 7.57 -12.97
N THR A 185 -2.04 7.63 -12.79
CA THR A 185 -1.25 6.40 -12.57
C THR A 185 -1.71 5.64 -11.32
N ILE A 186 -2.08 6.36 -10.25
CA ILE A 186 -2.58 5.74 -9.02
C ILE A 186 -3.89 4.98 -9.23
N ASP A 187 -4.86 5.54 -9.95
CA ASP A 187 -6.12 4.86 -10.24
C ASP A 187 -5.85 3.55 -11.00
N MET A 188 -5.01 3.63 -12.03
CA MET A 188 -4.69 2.48 -12.87
C MET A 188 -3.95 1.40 -12.10
N GLN A 189 -3.09 1.77 -11.15
CA GLN A 189 -2.42 0.82 -10.28
C GLN A 189 -3.42 0.17 -9.31
N ILE A 190 -4.21 0.94 -8.56
CA ILE A 190 -5.19 0.40 -7.59
C ILE A 190 -6.17 -0.55 -8.29
N LEU A 191 -6.70 -0.18 -9.47
CA LEU A 191 -7.61 -1.03 -10.22
C LEU A 191 -6.95 -2.31 -10.74
N ARG A 192 -5.67 -2.23 -11.13
CA ARG A 192 -4.94 -3.42 -11.57
C ARG A 192 -4.75 -4.44 -10.45
N ASP A 193 -4.50 -3.96 -9.23
CA ASP A 193 -4.45 -4.80 -8.03
C ASP A 193 -5.82 -5.36 -7.69
N LEU A 194 -6.85 -4.52 -7.55
CA LEU A 194 -8.22 -4.96 -7.26
C LEU A 194 -8.72 -6.03 -8.25
N PHE A 195 -8.54 -5.81 -9.56
CA PHE A 195 -9.00 -6.74 -10.60
C PHE A 195 -8.24 -8.06 -10.52
N THR A 196 -6.94 -8.01 -10.22
CA THR A 196 -6.13 -9.21 -10.02
C THR A 196 -6.56 -9.98 -8.76
N TYR A 197 -6.80 -9.28 -7.66
CA TYR A 197 -7.17 -9.89 -6.39
C TYR A 197 -8.55 -10.53 -6.44
N VAL A 198 -9.54 -9.87 -7.06
CA VAL A 198 -10.86 -10.46 -7.28
C VAL A 198 -10.79 -11.69 -8.20
N ALA A 199 -9.94 -11.67 -9.23
CA ALA A 199 -9.74 -12.81 -10.11
C ALA A 199 -9.06 -14.01 -9.40
N GLU A 200 -8.10 -13.76 -8.52
CA GLU A 200 -7.46 -14.81 -7.72
C GLU A 200 -8.38 -15.31 -6.59
N ALA A 201 -9.11 -14.43 -5.92
CA ALA A 201 -10.11 -14.80 -4.91
C ALA A 201 -11.19 -15.72 -5.51
N ALA A 202 -11.73 -15.37 -6.68
CA ALA A 202 -12.69 -16.21 -7.40
C ALA A 202 -12.12 -17.60 -7.71
N LYS A 203 -10.84 -17.68 -8.11
CA LYS A 203 -10.15 -18.94 -8.37
C LYS A 203 -9.93 -19.76 -7.09
N ILE A 204 -9.55 -19.13 -5.98
CA ILE A 204 -9.35 -19.80 -4.69
C ILE A 204 -10.66 -20.38 -4.14
N LEU A 205 -11.74 -19.62 -4.26
CA LEU A 205 -13.09 -20.01 -3.84
C LEU A 205 -13.79 -20.93 -4.85
N ASN A 206 -13.23 -21.09 -6.05
CA ASN A 206 -13.79 -21.86 -7.16
C ASN A 206 -15.19 -21.37 -7.57
N VAL A 207 -15.34 -20.07 -7.78
CA VAL A 207 -16.57 -19.38 -8.19
C VAL A 207 -16.32 -18.46 -9.38
N ASP A 208 -17.40 -17.98 -10.03
CA ASP A 208 -17.37 -16.83 -10.94
C ASP A 208 -16.37 -16.94 -12.12
N HIS A 209 -16.22 -18.12 -12.71
CA HIS A 209 -15.25 -18.39 -13.78
C HIS A 209 -15.33 -17.41 -14.97
N ASP A 210 -16.53 -17.12 -15.49
CA ASP A 210 -16.71 -16.20 -16.62
C ASP A 210 -16.42 -14.76 -16.23
N PHE A 211 -16.86 -14.36 -15.03
CA PHE A 211 -16.57 -13.03 -14.48
C PHE A 211 -15.07 -12.83 -14.30
N ARG A 212 -14.35 -13.84 -13.79
CA ARG A 212 -12.89 -13.84 -13.68
C ARG A 212 -12.22 -13.56 -15.03
N GLN A 213 -12.65 -14.23 -16.10
CA GLN A 213 -12.09 -13.99 -17.44
C GLN A 213 -12.38 -12.57 -17.93
N LYS A 214 -13.62 -12.08 -17.74
CA LYS A 214 -13.99 -10.71 -18.07
C LYS A 214 -13.09 -9.70 -17.34
N VAL A 215 -12.95 -9.83 -16.02
CA VAL A 215 -12.14 -8.95 -15.18
C VAL A 215 -10.68 -8.93 -15.62
N LEU A 216 -10.07 -10.10 -15.86
CA LEU A 216 -8.69 -10.17 -16.35
C LEU A 216 -8.54 -9.52 -17.73
N SER A 217 -9.47 -9.75 -18.65
CA SER A 217 -9.44 -9.12 -19.97
C SER A 217 -9.60 -7.59 -19.92
N THR A 218 -10.42 -7.07 -19.00
CA THR A 218 -10.55 -5.62 -18.78
C THR A 218 -9.29 -5.05 -18.14
N ARG A 219 -8.71 -5.74 -17.14
CA ARG A 219 -7.47 -5.34 -16.47
C ARG A 219 -6.34 -5.15 -17.48
N ASP A 220 -6.22 -6.05 -18.44
CA ASP A 220 -5.15 -6.02 -19.45
C ASP A 220 -5.31 -4.87 -20.45
N ARG A 221 -6.49 -4.22 -20.50
CA ARG A 221 -6.76 -3.01 -21.28
C ARG A 221 -6.56 -1.70 -20.49
N LEU A 222 -6.40 -1.74 -19.16
CA LEU A 222 -6.13 -0.56 -18.35
C LEU A 222 -4.83 0.12 -18.80
N ALA A 223 -4.79 1.46 -18.78
CA ALA A 223 -3.60 2.21 -19.16
C ALA A 223 -2.35 1.71 -18.38
N PRO A 224 -1.21 1.48 -19.06
CA PRO A 224 0.00 0.99 -18.42
C PRO A 224 0.72 2.12 -17.68
N MET A 225 1.58 1.75 -16.74
CA MET A 225 2.60 2.66 -16.22
C MET A 225 3.55 3.11 -17.33
N GLN A 226 3.92 4.39 -17.34
CA GLN A 226 4.79 4.99 -18.35
C GLN A 226 5.99 5.68 -17.72
N ILE A 227 7.12 5.66 -18.41
CA ILE A 227 8.33 6.39 -18.01
C ILE A 227 8.38 7.68 -18.84
N GLY A 228 8.44 8.82 -18.15
CA GLY A 228 8.48 10.15 -18.73
C GLY A 228 9.83 10.49 -19.36
N GLN A 229 9.88 11.63 -20.05
CA GLN A 229 11.10 12.10 -20.71
C GLN A 229 12.24 12.41 -19.73
N ARG A 230 11.94 12.63 -18.45
CA ARG A 230 12.96 12.85 -17.39
C ARG A 230 13.37 11.55 -16.70
N GLY A 231 12.89 10.40 -17.19
CA GLY A 231 13.15 9.08 -16.63
C GLY A 231 12.29 8.73 -15.41
N ASP A 232 11.45 9.65 -14.93
CA ASP A 232 10.51 9.47 -13.83
C ASP A 232 9.29 8.63 -14.23
N LEU A 233 8.69 7.95 -13.25
CA LEU A 233 7.40 7.30 -13.44
C LEU A 233 6.33 8.38 -13.58
N GLN A 234 5.61 8.42 -14.71
CA GLN A 234 4.60 9.46 -14.96
C GLN A 234 3.48 9.39 -13.91
N GLU A 235 3.03 10.57 -13.45
CA GLU A 235 1.92 10.68 -12.50
C GLU A 235 0.55 10.73 -13.18
N TRP A 236 0.52 11.27 -14.40
CA TRP A 236 -0.64 11.32 -15.27
C TRP A 236 -0.38 10.54 -16.56
N LEU A 237 -1.43 10.30 -17.35
CA LEU A 237 -1.34 9.58 -18.62
C LEU A 237 -0.46 10.32 -19.65
N GLU A 238 -0.57 11.65 -19.66
CA GLU A 238 0.34 12.53 -20.36
C GLU A 238 1.59 12.82 -19.51
N ASP A 239 2.73 13.01 -20.21
CA ASP A 239 4.01 13.41 -19.61
C ASP A 239 4.01 14.89 -19.20
N TRP A 240 3.10 15.25 -18.29
CA TRP A 240 2.98 16.59 -17.75
C TRP A 240 3.95 16.79 -16.58
N PRO A 241 4.57 17.98 -16.46
CA PRO A 241 5.21 18.36 -15.22
C PRO A 241 4.15 18.58 -14.15
N GLN A 242 4.58 18.86 -12.93
CA GLN A 242 3.73 19.25 -11.81
C GLN A 242 3.93 20.71 -11.46
N LYS A 243 2.93 21.35 -10.85
CA LYS A 243 3.07 22.72 -10.37
C LYS A 243 3.93 22.83 -9.10
N GLU A 244 3.86 21.83 -8.24
CA GLU A 244 4.60 21.80 -6.97
C GLU A 244 5.86 20.93 -7.09
N SER A 245 7.04 21.52 -6.86
CA SER A 245 8.31 20.78 -6.98
C SER A 245 8.46 19.63 -5.99
N SER A 246 7.91 19.78 -4.78
CA SER A 246 8.00 18.80 -3.68
C SER A 246 6.61 18.56 -3.09
N HIS A 247 5.65 18.20 -3.96
CA HIS A 247 4.33 17.77 -3.51
C HIS A 247 4.43 16.61 -2.51
N ARG A 248 3.59 16.63 -1.48
CA ARG A 248 3.65 15.69 -0.35
C ARG A 248 3.16 14.28 -0.71
N HIS A 249 2.20 14.15 -1.61
CA HIS A 249 1.78 12.83 -2.11
C HIS A 249 2.81 12.28 -3.11
N ILE A 250 2.93 10.96 -3.10
CA ILE A 250 3.68 10.17 -4.08
C ILE A 250 2.76 9.13 -4.72
N SER A 251 1.54 9.55 -5.07
CA SER A 251 0.41 8.70 -5.46
C SER A 251 0.75 7.74 -6.61
N ASN A 252 1.52 8.19 -7.59
CA ASN A 252 2.01 7.35 -8.69
C ASN A 252 2.95 6.21 -8.25
N LEU A 253 3.41 6.22 -7.01
CA LEU A 253 4.23 5.17 -6.39
C LEU A 253 3.42 4.16 -5.57
N TYR A 254 2.08 4.22 -5.56
CA TYR A 254 1.25 3.19 -4.92
C TYR A 254 1.66 1.77 -5.33
N GLY A 255 1.95 1.57 -6.63
CA GLY A 255 2.37 0.27 -7.17
C GLY A 255 3.73 -0.23 -6.65
N LEU A 256 4.56 0.63 -6.05
CA LEU A 256 5.79 0.27 -5.34
C LEU A 256 5.52 -0.07 -3.87
N PHE A 257 4.71 0.76 -3.22
CA PHE A 257 4.19 0.53 -1.88
C PHE A 257 2.89 1.33 -1.66
N PRO A 258 1.83 0.75 -1.09
CA PRO A 258 1.76 -0.59 -0.51
C PRO A 258 1.58 -1.73 -1.54
N GLY A 259 1.33 -1.41 -2.82
CA GLY A 259 1.14 -2.38 -3.90
C GLY A 259 2.41 -3.21 -4.21
N ASN A 260 2.30 -4.07 -5.23
CA ASN A 260 3.38 -4.97 -5.65
C ASN A 260 3.50 -5.08 -7.19
N GLN A 261 3.32 -3.95 -7.87
CA GLN A 261 3.44 -3.85 -9.32
C GLN A 261 4.85 -3.41 -9.74
N ILE A 262 5.53 -2.66 -8.87
CA ILE A 262 6.90 -2.19 -9.07
C ILE A 262 7.82 -2.93 -8.11
N SER A 263 8.81 -3.62 -8.67
CA SER A 263 9.82 -4.39 -7.96
C SER A 263 11.21 -4.04 -8.47
N ALA A 264 12.15 -3.85 -7.54
CA ALA A 264 13.56 -3.67 -7.87
C ALA A 264 14.15 -4.86 -8.67
N ARG A 265 13.58 -6.06 -8.50
CA ARG A 265 14.03 -7.29 -9.18
C ARG A 265 13.23 -7.60 -10.44
N ARG A 266 11.90 -7.60 -10.37
CA ARG A 266 11.03 -8.01 -11.49
C ARG A 266 10.83 -6.91 -12.52
N THR A 267 10.88 -5.66 -12.11
CA THR A 267 10.62 -4.50 -12.99
C THR A 267 11.68 -3.40 -12.79
N PRO A 268 12.98 -3.70 -13.00
CA PRO A 268 14.07 -2.78 -12.65
C PRO A 268 13.97 -1.41 -13.34
N LYS A 269 13.41 -1.34 -14.56
CA LYS A 269 13.17 -0.06 -15.26
C LYS A 269 12.15 0.83 -14.54
N LEU A 270 11.05 0.25 -14.05
CA LEU A 270 10.04 1.00 -13.28
C LEU A 270 10.55 1.33 -11.87
N ALA A 271 11.38 0.47 -11.28
CA ALA A 271 12.00 0.74 -9.99
C ALA A 271 12.95 1.94 -10.05
N GLU A 272 13.78 2.05 -11.10
CA GLU A 272 14.61 3.24 -11.30
C GLU A 272 13.77 4.49 -11.57
N ALA A 273 12.68 4.37 -12.33
CA ALA A 273 11.77 5.48 -12.56
C ALA A 273 11.07 5.96 -11.27
N ALA A 274 10.70 5.03 -10.39
CA ALA A 274 10.14 5.34 -9.06
C ALA A 274 11.17 6.00 -8.13
N LYS A 275 12.43 5.54 -8.17
CA LYS A 275 13.54 6.17 -7.46
C LYS A 275 13.72 7.64 -7.88
N ILE A 276 13.68 7.94 -9.18
CA ILE A 276 13.78 9.31 -9.69
C ILE A 276 12.64 10.18 -9.12
N VAL A 277 11.40 9.66 -9.05
CA VAL A 277 10.28 10.38 -8.42
C VAL A 277 10.56 10.67 -6.95
N LEU A 278 11.07 9.70 -6.18
CA LEU A 278 11.42 9.92 -4.76
C LEU A 278 12.53 10.97 -4.59
N GLU A 279 13.54 10.97 -5.46
CA GLU A 279 14.61 11.97 -5.47
C GLU A 279 14.08 13.37 -5.78
N GLN A 280 13.19 13.50 -6.77
CA GLN A 280 12.53 14.77 -7.11
C GLN A 280 11.66 15.28 -5.95
N ARG A 281 10.92 14.38 -5.29
CA ARG A 281 10.04 14.70 -4.15
C ARG A 281 10.83 15.14 -2.92
N GLY A 282 12.03 14.59 -2.72
CA GLY A 282 12.91 14.90 -1.59
C GLY A 282 12.29 14.58 -0.22
N LEU A 283 12.91 15.08 0.84
CA LEU A 283 12.50 14.80 2.24
C LEU A 283 11.29 15.59 2.72
N ARG A 284 11.04 16.77 2.14
CA ARG A 284 9.95 17.67 2.58
C ARG A 284 8.58 17.04 2.33
N GLY A 285 7.62 17.40 3.19
CA GLY A 285 6.24 16.92 3.15
C GLY A 285 5.58 17.13 4.50
N ASN A 286 5.21 16.04 5.14
CA ASN A 286 4.65 15.93 6.48
C ASN A 286 4.92 14.52 7.03
N GLY A 287 4.37 14.19 8.21
CA GLY A 287 4.55 12.92 8.89
C GLY A 287 4.27 11.69 8.02
N TRP A 288 3.03 11.58 7.51
CA TRP A 288 2.63 10.47 6.65
C TRP A 288 3.41 10.41 5.32
N SER A 289 3.78 11.55 4.74
CA SER A 289 4.56 11.56 3.49
C SER A 289 5.97 10.99 3.71
N SER A 290 6.63 11.37 4.81
CA SER A 290 7.93 10.79 5.17
C SER A 290 7.83 9.29 5.43
N ALA A 291 6.78 8.82 6.09
CA ALA A 291 6.52 7.40 6.31
C ALA A 291 6.33 6.62 4.98
N TRP A 292 5.53 7.16 4.06
CA TRP A 292 5.30 6.52 2.76
C TRP A 292 6.59 6.46 1.93
N LYS A 293 7.36 7.56 1.88
CA LYS A 293 8.67 7.59 1.21
C LYS A 293 9.64 6.59 1.82
N MET A 294 9.66 6.47 3.15
CA MET A 294 10.51 5.49 3.85
C MET A 294 10.18 4.05 3.42
N ALA A 295 8.90 3.68 3.36
CA ALA A 295 8.49 2.35 2.88
C ALA A 295 8.85 2.13 1.40
N CYS A 296 8.68 3.13 0.54
CA CYS A 296 9.11 3.07 -0.86
C CYS A 296 10.63 2.88 -0.99
N TRP A 297 11.44 3.59 -0.20
CA TRP A 297 12.89 3.39 -0.18
C TRP A 297 13.29 2.00 0.31
N ALA A 298 12.57 1.45 1.30
CA ALA A 298 12.77 0.08 1.76
C ALA A 298 12.48 -0.95 0.65
N ARG A 299 11.43 -0.74 -0.14
CA ARG A 299 11.08 -1.57 -1.31
C ARG A 299 12.09 -1.47 -2.46
N LEU A 300 12.89 -0.41 -2.51
CA LEU A 300 13.99 -0.23 -3.46
C LEU A 300 15.35 -0.72 -2.93
N TYR A 301 15.38 -1.32 -1.74
CA TYR A 301 16.62 -1.76 -1.06
C TYR A 301 17.61 -0.62 -0.84
N GLN A 302 17.11 0.57 -0.48
CA GLN A 302 17.89 1.78 -0.19
C GLN A 302 17.80 2.13 1.30
N PRO A 303 18.50 1.39 2.18
CA PRO A 303 18.32 1.49 3.63
C PRO A 303 18.65 2.87 4.19
N GLU A 304 19.71 3.50 3.68
CA GLU A 304 20.14 4.81 4.18
C GLU A 304 19.16 5.92 3.78
N LYS A 305 18.50 5.79 2.63
CA LYS A 305 17.43 6.72 2.22
C LYS A 305 16.16 6.54 3.03
N ALA A 306 15.83 5.31 3.40
CA ALA A 306 14.74 5.04 4.34
C ALA A 306 15.06 5.65 5.72
N LEU A 307 16.27 5.42 6.24
CA LEU A 307 16.71 6.00 7.52
C LEU A 307 16.74 7.53 7.49
N GLU A 308 17.16 8.15 6.38
CA GLU A 308 17.13 9.60 6.19
C GLU A 308 15.70 10.15 6.34
N ASN A 309 14.70 9.49 5.74
CA ASN A 309 13.29 9.87 5.89
C ASN A 309 12.78 9.66 7.32
N PHE A 310 13.17 8.57 7.99
CA PHE A 310 12.84 8.33 9.41
C PHE A 310 13.37 9.46 10.29
N VAL A 311 14.67 9.76 10.21
CA VAL A 311 15.31 10.83 11.01
C VAL A 311 14.67 12.18 10.70
N TYR A 312 14.33 12.44 9.44
CA TYR A 312 13.64 13.67 9.06
C TYR A 312 12.24 13.77 9.67
N ALA A 313 11.45 12.68 9.64
CA ALA A 313 10.12 12.62 10.25
C ALA A 313 10.15 12.86 11.76
N ILE A 314 11.08 12.20 12.47
CA ILE A 314 11.24 12.36 13.92
C ILE A 314 11.64 13.80 14.28
N LYS A 315 12.51 14.44 13.48
CA LYS A 315 12.97 15.81 13.76
C LYS A 315 11.97 16.90 13.42
N ASN A 316 11.15 16.71 12.39
CA ASN A 316 10.34 17.78 11.81
C ASN A 316 8.83 17.57 11.90
N TYR A 317 8.38 16.32 12.03
CA TYR A 317 6.97 15.94 11.93
C TYR A 317 6.51 15.04 13.08
N THR A 318 7.11 15.20 14.26
CA THR A 318 6.79 14.42 15.46
C THR A 318 6.72 15.35 16.67
N PHE A 319 5.65 15.25 17.45
CA PHE A 319 5.49 15.96 18.73
C PHE A 319 6.32 15.29 19.83
N ASP A 320 6.50 15.98 20.98
CA ASP A 320 7.22 15.44 22.14
C ASP A 320 6.62 14.14 22.68
N ASN A 321 5.32 13.93 22.47
CA ASN A 321 4.59 12.71 22.84
C ASN A 321 4.65 11.61 21.75
N LEU A 322 5.45 11.80 20.71
CA LEU A 322 5.67 10.90 19.57
C LEU A 322 4.50 10.74 18.59
N PHE A 323 3.42 11.52 18.72
CA PHE A 323 2.41 11.60 17.67
C PHE A 323 2.95 12.34 16.44
N SER A 324 2.49 11.94 15.26
CA SER A 324 2.90 12.56 14.01
C SER A 324 2.20 13.91 13.77
N ILE A 325 2.87 14.78 13.02
CA ILE A 325 2.42 16.13 12.69
C ILE A 325 2.04 16.20 11.21
N CYS A 326 0.84 16.70 10.95
CA CYS A 326 0.36 17.08 9.62
C CYS A 326 -0.16 18.52 9.65
N SER A 327 0.49 19.44 8.93
CA SER A 327 0.15 20.89 8.89
C SER A 327 -0.14 21.52 10.27
N LYS A 328 0.66 21.15 11.28
CA LYS A 328 0.57 21.53 12.70
C LYS A 328 -0.47 20.80 13.55
N ALA A 329 -1.31 19.96 12.96
CA ALA A 329 -2.24 19.11 13.69
C ALA A 329 -1.63 17.73 13.99
N LEU A 330 -2.08 17.11 15.07
CA LEU A 330 -1.85 15.70 15.33
C LEU A 330 -2.54 14.86 14.26
N GLN A 331 -1.79 13.92 13.67
CA GLN A 331 -2.33 12.81 12.90
C GLN A 331 -1.59 11.52 13.26
N VAL A 332 -2.30 10.39 13.30
CA VAL A 332 -1.73 9.08 13.70
C VAL A 332 -1.15 8.31 12.52
N ASP A 333 -1.56 8.64 11.29
CA ASP A 333 -1.11 8.00 10.05
C ASP A 333 0.41 7.92 9.95
N GLY A 334 1.13 9.03 10.12
CA GLY A 334 2.59 9.04 10.08
C GLY A 334 3.25 8.14 11.12
N SER A 335 2.67 8.03 12.32
CA SER A 335 3.18 7.14 13.37
C SER A 335 2.99 5.66 12.99
N PHE A 336 1.82 5.29 12.49
CA PHE A 336 1.54 3.93 12.00
C PHE A 336 2.36 3.58 10.75
N GLY A 337 2.49 4.53 9.83
CA GLY A 337 3.28 4.38 8.62
C GLY A 337 4.77 4.20 8.91
N VAL A 338 5.33 4.92 9.89
CA VAL A 338 6.72 4.71 10.33
C VAL A 338 6.90 3.30 10.90
N ALA A 339 5.97 2.82 11.72
CA ALA A 339 6.03 1.45 12.24
C ALA A 339 6.01 0.41 11.10
N ALA A 340 5.11 0.58 10.13
CA ALA A 340 5.05 -0.27 8.94
C ALA A 340 6.34 -0.22 8.12
N ALA A 341 6.90 0.97 7.90
CA ALA A 341 8.12 1.14 7.12
C ALA A 341 9.35 0.53 7.81
N ILE A 342 9.45 0.60 9.15
CA ILE A 342 10.52 -0.11 9.90
C ILE A 342 10.38 -1.62 9.67
N MET A 343 9.16 -2.15 9.76
CA MET A 343 8.93 -3.58 9.49
C MET A 343 9.28 -3.94 8.04
N GLU A 344 8.94 -3.10 7.06
CA GLU A 344 9.28 -3.31 5.64
C GLU A 344 10.80 -3.25 5.36
N MET A 345 11.57 -2.55 6.20
CA MET A 345 13.04 -2.53 6.15
C MET A 345 13.65 -3.84 6.66
N LEU A 346 12.99 -4.48 7.64
CA LEU A 346 13.47 -5.69 8.32
C LEU A 346 12.94 -6.99 7.70
N LEU A 347 11.76 -6.95 7.08
CA LEU A 347 11.07 -8.09 6.51
C LEU A 347 10.18 -7.67 5.34
N GLN A 348 10.29 -8.37 4.22
CA GLN A 348 9.35 -8.23 3.10
C GLN A 348 8.80 -9.60 2.71
N SER A 349 7.52 -9.68 2.36
CA SER A 349 6.87 -10.95 1.99
C SER A 349 5.95 -10.87 0.76
N HIS A 350 6.05 -9.78 0.01
CA HIS A 350 5.12 -9.48 -1.08
C HIS A 350 5.46 -10.20 -2.40
N GLU A 351 6.70 -10.67 -2.61
CA GLU A 351 7.13 -11.29 -3.88
C GLU A 351 7.05 -12.83 -3.91
N GLY A 352 6.15 -13.43 -3.12
CA GLY A 352 6.00 -14.90 -3.06
C GLY A 352 7.14 -15.61 -2.32
N GLU A 353 7.91 -14.86 -1.56
CA GLU A 353 9.03 -15.29 -0.72
C GLU A 353 9.17 -14.34 0.47
N ILE A 354 9.75 -14.83 1.56
CA ILE A 354 10.10 -14.05 2.74
C ILE A 354 11.53 -13.53 2.55
N ASN A 355 11.71 -12.23 2.42
CA ASN A 355 13.01 -11.59 2.29
C ASN A 355 13.45 -11.01 3.64
N LEU A 356 14.52 -11.56 4.21
CA LEU A 356 15.03 -11.17 5.53
C LEU A 356 16.02 -10.01 5.42
N LEU A 357 15.84 -9.00 6.25
CA LEU A 357 16.68 -7.79 6.33
C LEU A 357 16.92 -7.12 4.96
N PRO A 358 15.88 -6.94 4.13
CA PRO A 358 16.02 -6.49 2.75
C PRO A 358 16.60 -5.07 2.63
N SER A 359 16.43 -4.25 3.66
CA SER A 359 16.84 -2.85 3.66
C SER A 359 17.27 -2.41 5.07
N LEU A 360 18.26 -3.12 5.65
CA LEU A 360 18.84 -2.81 6.96
C LEU A 360 19.92 -1.70 6.87
N PRO A 361 19.77 -0.56 7.58
CA PRO A 361 20.79 0.50 7.63
C PRO A 361 22.08 0.08 8.31
N SER A 362 23.18 0.68 7.87
CA SER A 362 24.51 0.47 8.46
C SER A 362 24.54 0.83 9.95
N GLU A 363 23.80 1.87 10.36
CA GLU A 363 23.69 2.28 11.77
C GLU A 363 23.04 1.23 12.67
N TRP A 364 22.17 0.37 12.13
CA TRP A 364 21.51 -0.71 12.87
C TRP A 364 22.37 -1.98 12.85
N SER A 365 23.62 -1.85 13.29
CA SER A 365 24.64 -2.92 13.19
C SER A 365 24.27 -4.21 13.90
N ASN A 366 23.58 -4.12 15.04
CA ASN A 366 23.20 -5.29 15.84
C ASN A 366 21.78 -5.08 16.35
N GLY A 367 20.98 -6.14 16.36
CA GLY A 367 19.62 -6.05 16.83
C GLY A 367 18.83 -7.32 16.62
N PHE A 368 17.56 -7.23 17.01
CA PHE A 368 16.59 -8.30 16.78
C PHE A 368 15.19 -7.72 16.62
N VAL A 369 14.32 -8.49 15.97
CA VAL A 369 12.88 -8.28 15.92
C VAL A 369 12.20 -9.61 16.17
N ARG A 370 11.06 -9.61 16.86
CA ARG A 370 10.34 -10.83 17.26
C ARG A 370 8.86 -10.75 16.97
N GLY A 371 8.28 -11.88 16.62
CA GLY A 371 6.85 -12.04 16.44
C GLY A 371 6.25 -11.33 15.22
N ILE A 372 7.05 -10.83 14.27
CA ILE A 372 6.52 -10.20 13.05
C ILE A 372 5.98 -11.25 12.09
N LYS A 373 4.95 -10.91 11.33
CA LYS A 373 4.31 -11.84 10.39
C LYS A 373 4.82 -11.67 8.96
N ALA A 374 4.78 -12.75 8.20
CA ALA A 374 4.88 -12.74 6.74
C ALA A 374 3.65 -13.39 6.11
N ARG A 375 3.33 -12.97 4.88
CA ARG A 375 2.30 -13.60 4.04
C ARG A 375 2.51 -15.12 3.93
N GLY A 376 1.42 -15.88 3.87
CA GLY A 376 1.42 -17.35 3.90
C GLY A 376 1.37 -17.93 5.32
N GLY A 377 1.04 -17.13 6.34
CA GLY A 377 0.86 -17.58 7.72
C GLY A 377 2.16 -17.90 8.45
N PHE A 378 3.23 -17.14 8.20
CA PHE A 378 4.50 -17.31 8.90
C PHE A 378 4.70 -16.24 9.96
N GLU A 379 5.34 -16.61 11.07
CA GLU A 379 5.77 -15.69 12.14
C GLU A 379 7.27 -15.82 12.33
N LEU A 380 7.96 -14.69 12.48
CA LEU A 380 9.42 -14.63 12.44
C LEU A 380 10.01 -13.89 13.63
N ASP A 381 11.06 -14.50 14.18
CA ASP A 381 12.07 -13.84 14.99
C ASP A 381 13.35 -13.73 14.16
N ILE A 382 13.95 -12.55 14.07
CA ILE A 382 15.15 -12.28 13.27
C ILE A 382 16.20 -11.64 14.16
N TYR A 383 17.42 -12.13 14.08
CA TYR A 383 18.58 -11.65 14.84
C TYR A 383 19.72 -11.35 13.87
N TRP A 384 20.35 -10.19 14.04
CA TRP A 384 21.48 -9.78 13.21
C TRP A 384 22.61 -9.20 14.05
N GLU A 385 23.82 -9.38 13.55
CA GLU A 385 25.06 -8.88 14.15
C GLU A 385 25.98 -8.41 13.03
N LYS A 386 26.66 -7.27 13.23
CA LYS A 386 27.53 -6.65 12.22
C LYS A 386 26.84 -6.49 10.85
N ASN A 387 25.59 -6.00 10.87
CA ASN A 387 24.73 -5.77 9.70
C ASN A 387 24.39 -7.03 8.89
N CYS A 388 24.66 -8.22 9.42
CA CYS A 388 24.40 -9.49 8.75
C CYS A 388 23.41 -10.33 9.55
N LEU A 389 22.55 -11.07 8.85
CA LEU A 389 21.70 -12.08 9.48
C LEU A 389 22.59 -13.04 10.29
N LYS A 390 22.23 -13.27 11.55
CA LYS A 390 22.88 -14.26 12.40
C LYS A 390 22.03 -15.50 12.53
N GLU A 391 20.76 -15.28 12.84
CA GLU A 391 19.77 -16.33 13.05
C GLU A 391 18.37 -15.82 12.76
N ALA A 392 17.48 -16.67 12.26
CA ALA A 392 16.05 -16.43 12.28
C ALA A 392 15.30 -17.68 12.76
N THR A 393 14.18 -17.51 13.44
CA THR A 393 13.23 -18.58 13.74
C THR A 393 11.93 -18.31 13.00
N ILE A 394 11.45 -19.29 12.26
CA ILE A 394 10.22 -19.23 11.48
C ILE A 394 9.23 -20.21 12.09
N THR A 395 8.10 -19.71 12.57
CA THR A 395 6.95 -20.52 12.96
C THR A 395 5.98 -20.61 11.78
N SER A 396 5.67 -21.83 11.34
CA SER A 396 4.72 -22.07 10.25
C SER A 396 3.32 -22.32 10.80
N ASN A 397 2.42 -21.34 10.72
CA ASN A 397 1.06 -21.49 11.28
C ASN A 397 0.13 -22.30 10.37
N LEU A 398 0.50 -22.49 9.10
CA LEU A 398 -0.32 -23.14 8.09
C LEU A 398 0.32 -24.39 7.45
N GLY A 399 1.60 -24.68 7.71
CA GLY A 399 2.30 -25.84 7.14
C GLY A 399 2.58 -25.73 5.64
N LYS A 400 2.78 -24.51 5.12
CA LYS A 400 3.07 -24.26 3.70
C LYS A 400 4.56 -24.43 3.40
N LYS A 401 4.90 -24.65 2.12
CA LYS A 401 6.29 -24.53 1.66
C LYS A 401 6.82 -23.13 2.01
N CYS A 402 7.90 -23.07 2.77
CA CYS A 402 8.54 -21.82 3.13
C CYS A 402 9.61 -21.50 2.08
N ARG A 403 9.62 -20.26 1.59
CA ARG A 403 10.63 -19.73 0.65
C ARG A 403 11.24 -18.50 1.28
N VAL A 404 12.53 -18.54 1.60
CA VAL A 404 13.21 -17.49 2.34
C VAL A 404 14.41 -16.99 1.56
N ARG A 405 14.45 -15.70 1.26
CA ARG A 405 15.61 -15.03 0.71
C ARG A 405 16.48 -14.48 1.82
N THR A 406 17.78 -14.76 1.71
CA THR A 406 18.81 -14.24 2.61
C THR A 406 20.01 -13.78 1.80
N ALA A 407 20.67 -12.69 2.22
CA ALA A 407 21.92 -12.25 1.61
C ALA A 407 23.12 -13.15 1.99
N THR A 408 23.00 -13.87 3.10
CA THR A 408 24.00 -14.81 3.61
C THR A 408 23.46 -16.24 3.48
N PRO A 409 24.28 -17.23 3.07
CA PRO A 409 23.89 -18.63 3.13
C PRO A 409 23.44 -19.05 4.53
N VAL A 410 22.43 -19.92 4.61
CA VAL A 410 21.85 -20.37 5.88
C VAL A 410 21.68 -21.88 5.91
N GLN A 411 21.87 -22.46 7.08
CA GLN A 411 21.44 -23.83 7.38
C GLN A 411 20.08 -23.82 8.05
N VAL A 412 19.19 -24.71 7.61
CA VAL A 412 17.84 -24.82 8.18
C VAL A 412 17.77 -26.03 9.11
N PHE A 413 17.30 -25.78 10.33
CA PHE A 413 17.15 -26.77 11.38
C PHE A 413 15.67 -26.96 11.74
N TRP A 414 15.27 -28.21 11.92
CA TRP A 414 14.04 -28.59 12.61
C TRP A 414 14.40 -29.34 13.89
N GLY A 415 14.11 -28.73 15.04
CA GLY A 415 14.71 -29.14 16.31
C GLY A 415 16.23 -29.03 16.27
N ASN A 416 16.93 -30.15 16.48
CA ASN A 416 18.41 -30.22 16.44
C ASN A 416 18.96 -30.83 15.14
N LYS A 417 18.11 -31.05 14.13
CA LYS A 417 18.50 -31.69 12.87
C LYS A 417 18.51 -30.70 11.73
N ILE A 418 19.59 -30.69 10.95
CA ILE A 418 19.62 -30.01 9.66
C ILE A 418 18.66 -30.74 8.72
N ILE A 419 17.80 -29.99 8.05
CA ILE A 419 16.87 -30.51 7.05
C ILE A 419 17.35 -30.17 5.63
N PRO A 420 17.03 -31.00 4.63
CA PRO A 420 17.33 -30.68 3.24
C PRO A 420 16.55 -29.44 2.79
N VAL A 421 17.20 -28.63 1.96
CA VAL A 421 16.65 -27.42 1.37
C VAL A 421 16.90 -27.39 -0.13
N GLU A 422 16.03 -26.71 -0.86
CA GLU A 422 16.25 -26.34 -2.25
C GLU A 422 16.79 -24.91 -2.31
N GLU A 423 17.90 -24.68 -3.01
CA GLU A 423 18.48 -23.34 -3.19
C GLU A 423 18.40 -22.89 -4.64
N GLU A 424 17.81 -21.71 -4.86
CA GLU A 424 17.68 -21.09 -6.18
C GLU A 424 17.81 -19.57 -6.05
N GLU A 425 18.77 -18.97 -6.75
CA GLU A 425 18.94 -17.51 -6.84
C GLU A 425 18.93 -16.77 -5.48
N GLY A 426 19.53 -17.34 -4.44
CA GLY A 426 19.55 -16.76 -3.09
C GLY A 426 18.28 -16.96 -2.26
N VAL A 427 17.40 -17.86 -2.69
CA VAL A 427 16.21 -18.33 -1.96
C VAL A 427 16.42 -19.76 -1.49
N VAL A 428 16.23 -19.97 -0.20
CA VAL A 428 16.20 -21.30 0.42
C VAL A 428 14.74 -21.72 0.60
N SER A 429 14.38 -22.89 0.09
CA SER A 429 13.02 -23.43 0.15
C SER A 429 12.95 -24.78 0.87
N PHE A 430 11.96 -24.96 1.72
CA PHE A 430 11.74 -26.21 2.47
C PHE A 430 10.27 -26.40 2.86
N GLU A 431 9.86 -27.66 2.98
CA GLU A 431 8.52 -28.01 3.45
C GLU A 431 8.40 -27.77 4.95
N THR A 432 7.23 -27.29 5.37
CA THR A 432 6.95 -27.05 6.80
C THR A 432 5.73 -27.81 7.28
N SER A 433 5.62 -27.99 8.58
CA SER A 433 4.45 -28.56 9.25
C SER A 433 3.77 -27.49 10.10
N LYS A 434 2.44 -27.56 10.18
CA LYS A 434 1.64 -26.60 10.94
C LYS A 434 2.00 -26.62 12.42
N GLY A 435 2.26 -25.44 12.98
CA GLY A 435 2.66 -25.22 14.37
C GLY A 435 4.14 -25.45 14.66
N GLU A 436 4.91 -25.97 13.69
CA GLU A 436 6.33 -26.27 13.88
C GLU A 436 7.22 -25.04 13.68
N LYS A 437 8.40 -25.09 14.29
CA LYS A 437 9.41 -24.04 14.26
C LYS A 437 10.67 -24.50 13.54
N TYR A 438 11.18 -23.62 12.69
CA TYR A 438 12.37 -23.85 11.87
C TYR A 438 13.39 -22.76 12.17
N LYS A 439 14.63 -23.15 12.44
CA LYS A 439 15.71 -22.23 12.76
C LYS A 439 16.67 -22.12 11.58
N LEU A 440 16.85 -20.91 11.07
CA LEU A 440 17.82 -20.56 10.05
C LEU A 440 19.05 -20.00 10.75
N VAL A 441 20.21 -20.61 10.56
CA VAL A 441 21.49 -20.12 11.11
C VAL A 441 22.37 -19.71 9.95
N ALA A 442 22.83 -18.45 9.96
CA ALA A 442 23.76 -17.98 8.95
C ALA A 442 25.08 -18.74 9.04
N GLU A 443 25.53 -19.25 7.90
CA GLU A 443 26.84 -19.86 7.81
C GLU A 443 27.89 -18.75 8.00
N SER A 444 28.80 -18.95 8.95
CA SER A 444 29.93 -18.04 9.10
C SER A 444 30.65 -18.00 7.75
N ALA A 445 30.83 -16.83 7.16
CA ALA A 445 31.78 -16.68 6.08
C ALA A 445 33.12 -17.21 6.61
N THR A 446 33.54 -18.39 6.17
CA THR A 446 34.92 -18.82 6.33
C THR A 446 35.74 -17.75 5.65
N THR A 447 36.33 -16.87 6.45
CA THR A 447 37.37 -15.94 6.03
C THR A 447 38.45 -16.76 5.34
N SER A 448 38.45 -16.72 4.01
CA SER A 448 39.60 -17.10 3.18
C SER A 448 40.59 -15.96 3.12
#